data_AF-A0A526ZNE9-F1
#
_entry.id   AF-A0A526ZNE9-F1
#
_cell.length_a   1.000
_cell.length_b   1.000
_cell.length_c   1.000
_cell.angle_alpha   90.00
_cell.angle_beta   90.00
_cell.angle_gamma   90.00
#
_symmetry.space_group_name_H-M   'P 1'
#
loop_
_entity.id
_entity.type
_entity.pdbx_description
1 polymer ?
#
loop_
_entity_poly.entity_id
_entity_poly.type
_entity_poly.pdbx_seq_one_letter_code
_entity_poly.pdbx_strand_id
1 'polypeptide(L)'
;ACLADNTGGKYIQASDEKALQDALVETIAAAPAPAPEPAPAPPPAAVPEKPKFNFIPAVVLADGGDPVTDGNSWEIFKAKSDGTRGEYVATEYGAYKGNLEPGDYTVVARHGEARTEQKITVEAGQVYKPLFVLDAGTLIIHPRPSEGADVADGAAVVIAYPGVEMPATYYGDTKVVLPAGDQKVTVRIGQGEVTETIPLTAGNVVDKDIIVGVGHVVA
;
A
#
# COMPACT_ATOMS: atom_id res chain seq x y z
N ALA A 1 -14.68 84.66 -31.74
CA ALA A 1 -14.53 84.07 -33.08
C ALA A 1 -13.05 83.66 -33.22
N CYS A 2 -12.69 82.39 -33.11
CA CYS A 2 -12.91 81.21 -33.98
C CYS A 2 -11.71 80.95 -34.91
N LEU A 3 -11.11 79.74 -34.74
CA LEU A 3 -10.29 78.92 -35.67
C LEU A 3 -9.00 79.54 -36.27
N ALA A 4 -7.87 78.84 -36.44
CA ALA A 4 -7.58 77.41 -36.42
C ALA A 4 -6.14 77.09 -35.97
N ASP A 5 -5.96 75.89 -35.40
CA ASP A 5 -4.70 75.26 -34.97
C ASP A 5 -3.66 75.13 -36.10
N ASN A 6 -2.47 75.70 -35.84
CA ASN A 6 -1.14 75.26 -36.31
C ASN A 6 -0.95 74.87 -37.79
N THR A 7 -1.48 75.64 -38.75
CA THR A 7 -1.13 75.49 -40.18
C THR A 7 -0.21 76.58 -40.75
N GLY A 8 0.45 77.38 -39.90
CA GLY A 8 1.70 78.07 -40.26
C GLY A 8 1.72 78.86 -41.57
N GLY A 9 0.57 79.36 -42.04
CA GLY A 9 0.49 80.30 -43.16
C GLY A 9 1.01 79.80 -44.51
N LYS A 10 0.86 78.51 -44.85
CA LYS A 10 1.12 78.01 -46.21
C LYS A 10 -0.14 77.42 -46.85
N TYR A 11 -0.62 78.11 -47.87
CA TYR A 11 -1.63 77.63 -48.80
C TYR A 11 -1.00 76.52 -49.66
N ILE A 12 -1.26 75.25 -49.34
CA ILE A 12 -0.93 74.12 -50.22
C ILE A 12 -2.14 73.91 -51.12
N GLN A 13 -2.02 74.39 -52.35
CA GLN A 13 -2.97 74.05 -53.40
C GLN A 13 -2.87 72.54 -53.64
N ALA A 14 -3.94 71.81 -53.31
CA ALA A 14 -4.03 70.38 -53.59
C ALA A 14 -4.10 70.19 -55.11
N SER A 15 -2.97 69.91 -55.74
CA SER A 15 -2.94 69.61 -57.18
C SER A 15 -2.05 68.43 -57.56
N ASP A 16 -1.38 67.78 -56.60
CA ASP A 16 -0.59 66.59 -56.91
C ASP A 16 -0.80 65.49 -55.86
N GLU A 17 -1.63 64.51 -56.24
CA GLU A 17 -1.94 63.28 -55.51
C GLU A 17 -0.69 62.45 -55.16
N LYS A 18 0.42 62.70 -55.86
CA LYS A 18 1.70 62.00 -55.69
C LYS A 18 2.47 62.42 -54.43
N ALA A 19 2.33 63.67 -53.97
CA ALA A 19 3.01 64.17 -52.78
C ALA A 19 2.37 63.69 -51.47
N LEU A 20 1.07 63.35 -51.49
CA LEU A 20 0.36 62.82 -50.32
C LEU A 20 0.72 61.34 -50.07
N GLN A 21 1.05 60.59 -51.12
CA GLN A 21 1.47 59.20 -51.00
C GLN A 21 2.90 59.07 -50.45
N ASP A 22 3.82 59.94 -50.87
CA ASP A 22 5.20 59.95 -50.32
C ASP A 22 5.22 60.34 -48.83
N ALA A 23 4.38 61.28 -48.39
CA ALA A 23 4.27 61.66 -46.97
C ALA A 23 3.67 60.55 -46.08
N LEU A 24 2.79 59.70 -46.64
CA LEU A 24 2.23 58.55 -45.91
C LEU A 24 3.25 57.41 -45.74
N VAL A 25 4.17 57.25 -46.69
CA VAL A 25 5.22 56.23 -46.63
C VAL A 25 6.34 56.62 -45.66
N GLU A 26 6.68 57.91 -45.57
CA GLU A 26 7.75 58.41 -44.68
C GLU A 26 7.38 58.37 -43.20
N THR A 27 6.07 58.36 -42.87
CA THR A 27 5.59 58.31 -41.47
C THR A 27 5.57 56.89 -40.88
N ILE A 28 5.81 55.85 -41.68
CA ILE A 28 5.82 54.44 -41.20
C ILE A 28 7.24 54.00 -40.78
N ALA A 29 8.28 54.80 -41.04
CA ALA A 29 9.67 54.42 -40.83
C ALA A 29 10.31 55.07 -39.59
N ALA A 30 9.75 54.90 -38.39
CA ALA A 30 10.51 55.06 -37.13
C ALA A 30 9.71 54.58 -35.89
N ALA A 31 9.63 53.28 -35.69
CA ALA A 31 9.60 52.72 -34.33
C ALA A 31 10.46 51.45 -34.35
N PRO A 32 11.61 51.41 -33.66
CA PRO A 32 12.28 50.15 -33.40
C PRO A 32 11.27 49.25 -32.69
N ALA A 33 11.07 48.03 -33.19
CA ALA A 33 10.32 47.03 -32.44
C ALA A 33 10.94 46.94 -31.04
N PRO A 34 10.14 46.98 -29.95
CA PRO A 34 10.68 46.82 -28.61
C PRO A 34 11.46 45.49 -28.59
N ALA A 35 12.68 45.53 -28.08
CA ALA A 35 13.51 44.34 -27.94
C ALA A 35 12.67 43.24 -27.26
N PRO A 36 12.71 41.99 -27.74
CA PRO A 36 11.96 40.92 -27.12
C PRO A 36 12.32 40.89 -25.64
N GLU A 37 11.31 41.03 -24.77
CA GLU A 37 11.51 40.86 -23.33
C GLU A 37 12.24 39.53 -23.11
N PRO A 38 13.26 39.49 -22.22
CA PRO A 38 13.87 38.23 -21.83
C PRO A 38 12.75 37.29 -21.40
N ALA A 39 12.69 36.10 -22.03
CA ALA A 39 11.71 35.09 -21.66
C ALA A 39 11.69 34.95 -20.12
N PRO A 40 10.50 34.91 -19.48
CA PRO A 40 10.42 34.72 -18.04
C PRO A 40 11.30 33.54 -17.66
N ALA A 41 12.21 33.74 -16.70
CA ALA A 41 13.03 32.65 -16.20
C ALA A 41 12.09 31.48 -15.86
N PRO A 42 12.41 30.24 -16.30
CA PRO A 42 11.57 29.09 -15.98
C PRO A 42 11.29 29.11 -14.47
N PRO A 43 10.03 28.89 -14.05
CA PRO A 43 9.70 28.87 -12.63
C PRO A 43 10.69 27.94 -11.92
N PRO A 44 11.15 28.29 -10.69
CA PRO A 44 12.07 27.46 -9.94
C PRO A 44 11.59 26.01 -10.04
N ALA A 45 12.46 25.12 -10.54
CA ALA A 45 12.14 23.70 -10.62
C ALA A 45 11.55 23.32 -9.27
N ALA A 46 10.30 22.83 -9.28
CA ALA A 46 9.60 22.45 -8.06
C ALA A 46 10.58 21.61 -7.23
N VAL A 47 10.96 22.13 -6.07
CA VAL A 47 11.81 21.37 -5.14
C VAL A 47 11.08 20.05 -4.98
N PRO A 48 11.68 18.90 -5.32
CA PRO A 48 10.98 17.63 -5.24
C PRO A 48 10.42 17.52 -3.83
N GLU A 49 9.09 17.54 -3.71
CA GLU A 49 8.43 17.48 -2.41
C GLU A 49 8.97 16.23 -1.73
N LYS A 50 9.59 16.42 -0.55
CA LYS A 50 10.07 15.26 0.21
C LYS A 50 8.88 14.33 0.40
N PRO A 51 9.02 13.05 0.05
CA PRO A 51 7.92 12.10 0.14
C PRO A 51 7.39 12.11 1.57
N LYS A 52 6.07 12.25 1.72
CA LYS A 52 5.40 12.37 3.02
C LYS A 52 5.77 11.23 3.97
N PHE A 53 5.96 10.02 3.43
CA PHE A 53 6.33 8.82 4.15
C PHE A 53 7.59 8.21 3.52
N ASN A 54 8.52 7.75 4.36
CA ASN A 54 9.70 7.04 3.89
C ASN A 54 9.62 5.52 4.09
N PHE A 55 8.59 5.02 4.76
CA PHE A 55 8.39 3.60 5.01
C PHE A 55 6.96 3.20 4.68
N ILE A 56 6.80 2.37 3.65
CA ILE A 56 5.51 1.95 3.10
C ILE A 56 5.58 0.44 2.85
N PRO A 57 5.53 -0.38 3.92
CA PRO A 57 5.63 -1.83 3.78
C PRO A 57 4.34 -2.42 3.20
N ALA A 58 4.47 -3.56 2.52
CA ALA A 58 3.36 -4.37 2.06
C ALA A 58 3.59 -5.82 2.46
N VAL A 59 2.53 -6.55 2.80
CA VAL A 59 2.60 -7.96 3.16
C VAL A 59 1.61 -8.75 2.31
N VAL A 60 2.03 -9.92 1.84
CA VAL A 60 1.24 -10.83 1.02
C VAL A 60 1.30 -12.23 1.62
N LEU A 61 0.25 -13.02 1.40
CA LEU A 61 0.22 -14.41 1.83
C LEU A 61 1.19 -15.29 1.03
N ALA A 62 1.37 -15.00 -0.26
CA ALA A 62 2.26 -15.68 -1.17
C ALA A 62 2.80 -14.71 -2.23
N ASP A 63 3.89 -15.09 -2.88
CA ASP A 63 4.46 -14.32 -3.99
C ASP A 63 3.42 -14.01 -5.08
N GLY A 64 3.36 -12.75 -5.48
CA GLY A 64 2.41 -12.26 -6.48
C GLY A 64 0.95 -12.17 -6.00
N GLY A 65 0.67 -12.48 -4.73
CA GLY A 65 -0.66 -12.31 -4.14
C GLY A 65 -1.04 -10.86 -3.86
N ASP A 66 -2.31 -10.64 -3.55
CA ASP A 66 -2.81 -9.32 -3.17
C ASP A 66 -2.28 -8.89 -1.79
N PRO A 67 -1.95 -7.60 -1.59
CA PRO A 67 -1.55 -7.09 -0.29
C PRO A 67 -2.65 -7.27 0.77
N VAL A 68 -2.26 -7.78 1.94
CA VAL A 68 -3.13 -7.79 3.12
C VAL A 68 -3.14 -6.39 3.70
N THR A 69 -4.34 -5.80 3.82
CA THR A 69 -4.53 -4.42 4.28
C THR A 69 -5.31 -4.29 5.58
N ASP A 70 -5.80 -5.40 6.13
CA ASP A 70 -6.56 -5.45 7.37
C ASP A 70 -6.25 -6.73 8.17
N GLY A 71 -6.34 -6.66 9.49
CA GLY A 71 -6.03 -7.77 10.40
C GLY A 71 -4.56 -8.21 10.43
N ASN A 72 -3.66 -7.54 9.71
CA ASN A 72 -2.22 -7.72 9.80
C ASN A 72 -1.59 -6.70 10.77
N SER A 73 -0.43 -7.05 11.31
CA SER A 73 0.38 -6.19 12.17
C SER A 73 1.83 -6.11 11.71
N TRP A 74 2.46 -4.99 12.05
CA TRP A 74 3.85 -4.65 11.80
C TRP A 74 4.52 -4.37 13.13
N GLU A 75 5.38 -5.25 13.62
CA GLU A 75 6.20 -4.98 14.81
C GLU A 75 7.58 -4.49 14.35
N ILE A 76 7.96 -3.29 14.76
CA ILE A 76 9.18 -2.62 14.32
C ILE A 76 10.14 -2.53 15.50
N PHE A 77 11.35 -3.03 15.30
CA PHE A 77 12.45 -2.98 16.27
C PHE A 77 13.66 -2.31 15.64
N LYS A 78 14.49 -1.62 16.42
CA LYS A 78 15.86 -1.34 16.02
C LYS A 78 16.60 -2.67 15.87
N ALA A 79 17.41 -2.82 14.84
CA ALA A 79 18.23 -4.02 14.68
C ALA A 79 19.51 -3.89 15.51
N LYS A 80 19.92 -4.99 16.15
CA LYS A 80 21.26 -5.11 16.73
C LYS A 80 22.30 -5.33 15.62
N SER A 81 23.58 -5.22 15.98
CA SER A 81 24.70 -5.48 15.07
C SER A 81 24.72 -6.92 14.53
N ASP A 82 24.15 -7.88 15.25
CA ASP A 82 23.95 -9.27 14.81
C ASP A 82 22.68 -9.48 13.93
N GLY A 83 21.90 -8.43 13.70
CA GLY A 83 20.65 -8.47 12.93
C GLY A 83 19.41 -8.92 13.73
N THR A 84 19.57 -9.29 15.00
CA THR A 84 18.43 -9.67 15.85
C THR A 84 17.66 -8.44 16.34
N ARG A 85 16.42 -8.70 16.83
CA ARG A 85 15.54 -7.67 17.41
C ARG A 85 16.21 -6.99 18.61
N GLY A 86 16.37 -5.67 18.51
CA GLY A 86 16.82 -4.77 19.56
C GLY A 86 15.67 -4.09 20.26
N GLU A 87 15.78 -2.77 20.40
CA GLU A 87 14.77 -1.94 21.05
C GLU A 87 13.46 -1.92 20.26
N TYR A 88 12.34 -2.05 20.95
CA TYR A 88 11.01 -1.91 20.34
C TYR A 88 10.74 -0.46 19.97
N VAL A 89 10.22 -0.24 18.75
CA VAL A 89 9.91 1.09 18.22
C VAL A 89 8.40 1.31 18.20
N ALA A 90 7.67 0.42 17.50
CA ALA A 90 6.23 0.56 17.30
C ALA A 90 5.58 -0.75 16.87
N THR A 91 4.26 -0.82 17.05
CA THR A 91 3.37 -1.80 16.43
C THR A 91 2.32 -1.04 15.64
N GLU A 92 2.20 -1.37 14.37
CA GLU A 92 1.29 -0.73 13.42
C GLU A 92 0.43 -1.78 12.73
N TYR A 93 -0.66 -1.36 12.09
CA TYR A 93 -1.66 -2.30 11.54
C TYR A 93 -2.10 -1.92 10.13
N GLY A 94 -2.60 -2.89 9.39
CA GLY A 94 -3.21 -2.68 8.07
C GLY A 94 -2.22 -2.18 7.01
N ALA A 95 -2.73 -1.35 6.09
CA ALA A 95 -1.96 -0.69 5.03
C ALA A 95 -1.11 0.49 5.55
N TYR A 96 -0.21 0.20 6.48
CA TYR A 96 0.62 1.18 7.19
C TYR A 96 1.49 2.03 6.25
N LYS A 97 1.59 3.33 6.55
CA LYS A 97 2.52 4.28 5.93
C LYS A 97 3.04 5.20 7.02
N GLY A 98 4.35 5.28 7.16
CA GLY A 98 4.97 6.02 8.24
C GLY A 98 6.36 6.54 7.93
N ASN A 99 6.98 7.08 8.97
CA ASN A 99 8.34 7.59 8.90
C ASN A 99 9.22 6.86 9.92
N LEU A 100 10.36 6.35 9.45
CA LEU A 100 11.42 5.81 10.26
C LEU A 100 12.65 6.72 10.17
N GLU A 101 13.32 6.97 11.29
CA GLU A 101 14.59 7.65 11.30
C GLU A 101 15.67 6.82 10.59
N PRO A 102 16.76 7.44 10.10
CA PRO A 102 17.87 6.67 9.55
C PRO A 102 18.44 5.68 10.58
N GLY A 103 18.68 4.44 10.15
CA GLY A 103 19.21 3.37 11.00
C GLY A 103 18.80 1.98 10.53
N ASP A 104 19.26 0.97 11.27
CA ASP A 104 18.92 -0.43 11.01
C ASP A 104 17.70 -0.87 11.83
N TYR A 105 16.79 -1.58 11.18
CA TYR A 105 15.55 -2.07 11.74
C TYR A 105 15.34 -3.55 11.43
N THR A 106 14.65 -4.22 12.35
CA THR A 106 14.10 -5.56 12.16
C THR A 106 12.59 -5.40 12.22
N VAL A 107 11.91 -5.74 11.13
CA VAL A 107 10.46 -5.59 11.00
C VAL A 107 9.83 -6.97 10.89
N VAL A 108 8.81 -7.21 11.70
CA VAL A 108 8.04 -8.45 11.72
C VAL A 108 6.67 -8.15 11.15
N ALA A 109 6.34 -8.78 10.03
CA ALA A 109 4.99 -8.77 9.49
C ALA A 109 4.26 -10.01 10.00
N ARG A 110 3.03 -9.84 10.49
CA ARG A 110 2.19 -10.93 10.98
C ARG A 110 0.77 -10.81 10.44
N HIS A 111 0.17 -11.95 10.13
CA HIS A 111 -1.27 -12.05 9.87
C HIS A 111 -1.76 -13.43 10.30
N GLY A 112 -2.75 -13.48 11.19
CA GLY A 112 -3.15 -14.71 11.88
C GLY A 112 -1.98 -15.32 12.67
N GLU A 113 -1.67 -16.58 12.38
CA GLU A 113 -0.55 -17.31 12.97
C GLU A 113 0.73 -17.23 12.13
N ALA A 114 0.64 -16.76 10.89
CA ALA A 114 1.79 -16.61 10.02
C ALA A 114 2.56 -15.33 10.30
N ARG A 115 3.89 -15.43 10.29
CA ARG A 115 4.78 -14.28 10.48
C ARG A 115 6.07 -14.45 9.69
N THR A 116 6.61 -13.34 9.21
CA THR A 116 7.93 -13.27 8.57
C THR A 116 8.68 -12.05 9.08
N GLU A 117 10.01 -12.11 9.04
CA GLU A 117 10.89 -11.07 9.57
C GLU A 117 11.90 -10.65 8.51
N GLN A 118 12.09 -9.35 8.34
CA GLN A 118 13.10 -8.80 7.44
C GLN A 118 13.91 -7.71 8.13
N LYS A 119 15.21 -7.68 7.84
CA LYS A 119 16.09 -6.58 8.19
C LYS A 119 15.99 -5.49 7.13
N ILE A 120 15.84 -4.24 7.56
CA ILE A 120 15.74 -3.06 6.71
C ILE A 120 16.71 -2.00 7.22
N THR A 121 17.54 -1.46 6.34
CA THR A 121 18.38 -0.28 6.63
C THR A 121 17.72 0.93 6.01
N VAL A 122 17.36 1.92 6.84
CA VAL A 122 16.73 3.18 6.42
C VAL A 122 17.81 4.25 6.31
N GLU A 123 17.95 4.84 5.13
CA GLU A 123 18.86 5.95 4.86
C GLU A 123 18.08 7.27 4.74
N ALA A 124 18.76 8.38 5.08
CA ALA A 124 18.14 9.70 5.05
C ALA A 124 17.71 10.08 3.62
N GLY A 125 16.44 10.49 3.48
CA GLY A 125 15.89 11.01 2.22
C GLY A 125 15.48 9.94 1.20
N GLN A 126 15.60 8.66 1.51
CA GLN A 126 15.11 7.57 0.66
C GLN A 126 13.71 7.10 1.07
N VAL A 127 13.00 6.42 0.17
CA VAL A 127 11.70 5.80 0.44
C VAL A 127 11.81 4.30 0.27
N TYR A 128 11.37 3.56 1.28
CA TYR A 128 11.42 2.11 1.34
C TYR A 128 10.02 1.54 1.18
N LYS A 129 9.88 0.58 0.26
CA LYS A 129 8.63 -0.15 -0.02
C LYS A 129 8.88 -1.67 0.05
N PRO A 130 9.31 -2.21 1.20
CA PRO A 130 9.59 -3.63 1.32
C PRO A 130 8.31 -4.46 1.16
N LEU A 131 8.46 -5.62 0.52
CA LEU A 131 7.41 -6.62 0.39
C LEU A 131 7.74 -7.81 1.30
N PHE A 132 6.82 -8.15 2.18
CA PHE A 132 6.90 -9.27 3.09
C PHE A 132 6.02 -10.39 2.56
N VAL A 133 6.61 -11.56 2.31
CA VAL A 133 5.87 -12.77 1.92
C VAL A 133 5.77 -13.66 3.14
N LEU A 134 4.54 -13.96 3.58
CA LEU A 134 4.31 -14.77 4.78
C LEU A 134 4.45 -16.27 4.56
N ASP A 135 4.47 -16.73 3.31
CA ASP A 135 4.41 -18.14 2.94
C ASP A 135 3.26 -18.85 3.67
N ALA A 136 2.05 -18.31 3.52
CA ALA A 136 0.89 -18.66 4.33
C ALA A 136 -0.36 -18.93 3.50
N GLY A 137 -1.23 -19.80 4.00
CA GLY A 137 -2.55 -20.09 3.44
C GLY A 137 -3.66 -19.83 4.45
N THR A 138 -4.92 -19.90 3.99
CA THR A 138 -6.10 -19.82 4.88
C THR A 138 -6.72 -21.20 5.04
N LEU A 139 -6.99 -21.60 6.28
CA LEU A 139 -7.72 -22.81 6.60
C LEU A 139 -9.07 -22.44 7.21
N ILE A 140 -10.14 -23.00 6.65
CA ILE A 140 -11.52 -22.88 7.10
C ILE A 140 -12.01 -24.27 7.49
N ILE A 141 -12.40 -24.44 8.75
CA ILE A 141 -12.87 -25.71 9.32
C ILE A 141 -14.31 -25.55 9.80
N HIS A 142 -15.17 -26.41 9.27
CA HIS A 142 -16.56 -26.54 9.66
C HIS A 142 -16.77 -27.85 10.44
N PRO A 143 -16.64 -27.83 11.78
CA PRO A 143 -16.75 -29.05 12.57
C PRO A 143 -18.21 -29.50 12.72
N ARG A 144 -18.53 -30.75 12.37
CA ARG A 144 -19.89 -31.31 12.45
C ARG A 144 -19.94 -32.62 13.21
N PRO A 145 -21.01 -32.90 13.96
CA PRO A 145 -21.16 -34.15 14.69
C PRO A 145 -21.39 -35.35 13.75
N SER A 146 -22.13 -35.14 12.66
CA SER A 146 -22.45 -36.15 11.65
C SER A 146 -22.66 -35.49 10.28
N GLU A 147 -22.68 -36.28 9.20
CA GLU A 147 -22.96 -35.76 7.85
C GLU A 147 -24.33 -35.06 7.79
N GLY A 148 -24.35 -33.88 7.18
CA GLY A 148 -25.56 -33.07 7.02
C GLY A 148 -26.07 -32.36 8.29
N ALA A 149 -25.46 -32.59 9.45
CA ALA A 149 -25.77 -31.83 10.66
C ALA A 149 -25.20 -30.41 10.59
N ASP A 150 -25.75 -29.49 11.38
CA ASP A 150 -25.20 -28.14 11.50
C ASP A 150 -23.79 -28.14 12.11
N VAL A 151 -23.07 -27.02 11.91
CA VAL A 151 -21.77 -26.80 12.55
C VAL A 151 -21.95 -26.80 14.06
N ALA A 152 -21.09 -27.53 14.77
CA ALA A 152 -21.10 -27.57 16.22
C ALA A 152 -20.32 -26.38 16.78
N ASP A 153 -21.02 -25.33 17.23
CA ASP A 153 -20.40 -24.12 17.80
C ASP A 153 -19.48 -24.41 19.00
N GLY A 154 -19.79 -25.46 19.78
CA GLY A 154 -18.99 -25.91 20.92
C GLY A 154 -17.84 -26.84 20.56
N ALA A 155 -17.60 -27.12 19.27
CA ALA A 155 -16.50 -27.98 18.85
C ALA A 155 -15.16 -27.32 19.14
N ALA A 156 -14.22 -28.03 19.75
CA ALA A 156 -12.85 -27.55 19.88
C ALA A 156 -12.04 -27.95 18.64
N VAL A 157 -11.39 -26.99 18.01
CA VAL A 157 -10.53 -27.18 16.83
C VAL A 157 -9.10 -26.82 17.21
N VAL A 158 -8.23 -27.81 17.32
CA VAL A 158 -6.80 -27.63 17.65
C VAL A 158 -5.99 -27.82 16.37
N ILE A 159 -5.19 -26.83 16.01
CA ILE A 159 -4.43 -26.85 14.76
C ILE A 159 -2.94 -26.79 15.07
N ALA A 160 -2.24 -27.90 14.90
CA ALA A 160 -0.79 -27.97 14.97
C ALA A 160 -0.18 -27.78 13.58
N TYR A 161 0.71 -26.82 13.45
CA TYR A 161 1.36 -26.42 12.20
C TYR A 161 2.89 -26.38 12.37
N PRO A 162 3.67 -26.38 11.27
CA PRO A 162 5.12 -26.43 11.37
C PRO A 162 5.69 -25.30 12.25
N GLY A 163 6.47 -25.67 13.26
CA GLY A 163 7.10 -24.73 14.19
C GLY A 163 6.24 -24.27 15.37
N VAL A 164 5.01 -24.76 15.53
CA VAL A 164 4.19 -24.47 16.73
C VAL A 164 4.45 -25.49 17.84
N GLU A 165 4.89 -25.03 19.00
CA GLU A 165 5.06 -25.88 20.19
C GLU A 165 3.74 -26.09 20.92
N MET A 166 2.93 -25.03 21.01
CA MET A 166 1.64 -25.02 21.70
C MET A 166 0.56 -24.54 20.71
N PRO A 167 -0.15 -25.45 20.04
CA PRO A 167 -1.19 -25.07 19.09
C PRO A 167 -2.36 -24.37 19.81
N ALA A 168 -2.88 -23.31 19.18
CA ALA A 168 -4.07 -22.64 19.66
C ALA A 168 -5.30 -23.55 19.53
N THR A 169 -6.26 -23.37 20.43
CA THR A 169 -7.59 -23.99 20.34
C THR A 169 -8.58 -22.94 19.87
N TYR A 170 -9.22 -23.21 18.75
CA TYR A 170 -10.35 -22.46 18.23
C TYR A 170 -11.65 -23.19 18.57
N TYR A 171 -12.79 -22.50 18.41
CA TYR A 171 -14.09 -23.06 18.72
C TYR A 171 -15.08 -22.82 17.59
N GLY A 172 -15.86 -23.85 17.27
CA GLY A 172 -16.89 -23.81 16.24
C GLY A 172 -16.32 -23.58 14.84
N ASP A 173 -17.08 -22.84 14.03
CA ASP A 173 -16.67 -22.45 12.69
C ASP A 173 -15.39 -21.60 12.75
N THR A 174 -14.31 -22.11 12.15
CA THR A 174 -12.96 -21.57 12.33
C THR A 174 -12.37 -21.16 11.00
N LYS A 175 -11.97 -19.89 10.89
CA LYS A 175 -11.14 -19.37 9.78
C LYS A 175 -9.85 -18.80 10.31
N VAL A 176 -8.71 -19.31 9.85
CA VAL A 176 -7.39 -18.89 10.33
C VAL A 176 -6.35 -18.87 9.21
N VAL A 177 -5.43 -17.91 9.26
CA VAL A 177 -4.25 -17.87 8.38
C VAL A 177 -3.09 -18.54 9.10
N LEU A 178 -2.47 -19.52 8.44
CA LEU A 178 -1.43 -20.39 8.99
C LEU A 178 -0.23 -20.43 8.04
N PRO A 179 1.00 -20.64 8.56
CA PRO A 179 2.15 -20.95 7.72
C PRO A 179 1.87 -22.16 6.82
N ALA A 180 2.38 -22.12 5.59
CA ALA A 180 2.28 -23.22 4.65
C ALA A 180 2.97 -24.48 5.20
N GLY A 181 2.45 -25.63 4.80
CA GLY A 181 2.89 -26.95 5.25
C GLY A 181 1.73 -27.82 5.71
N ASP A 182 2.07 -28.96 6.30
CA ASP A 182 1.08 -29.93 6.78
C ASP A 182 0.48 -29.48 8.11
N GLN A 183 -0.83 -29.27 8.11
CA GLN A 183 -1.62 -28.85 9.27
C GLN A 183 -2.26 -30.08 9.90
N LYS A 184 -1.88 -30.42 11.13
CA LYS A 184 -2.55 -31.48 11.91
C LYS A 184 -3.71 -30.87 12.69
N VAL A 185 -4.92 -31.06 12.17
CA VAL A 185 -6.17 -30.54 12.74
C VAL A 185 -6.82 -31.63 13.58
N THR A 186 -7.09 -31.33 14.85
CA THR A 186 -7.84 -32.20 15.75
C THR A 186 -9.14 -31.52 16.13
N VAL A 187 -10.27 -32.14 15.82
CA VAL A 187 -11.61 -31.65 16.14
C VAL A 187 -12.23 -32.52 17.21
N ARG A 188 -12.78 -31.89 18.26
CA ARG A 188 -13.47 -32.55 19.36
C ARG A 188 -14.88 -32.03 19.49
N ILE A 189 -15.87 -32.92 19.55
CA ILE A 189 -17.27 -32.60 19.83
C ILE A 189 -17.75 -33.58 20.91
N GLY A 190 -18.06 -33.08 22.10
CA GLY A 190 -18.42 -33.93 23.24
C GLY A 190 -17.29 -34.92 23.57
N GLN A 191 -17.58 -36.22 23.45
CA GLN A 191 -16.62 -37.32 23.66
C GLN A 191 -15.98 -37.81 22.36
N GLY A 192 -16.41 -37.32 21.20
CA GLY A 192 -15.82 -37.68 19.91
C GLY A 192 -14.60 -36.83 19.58
N GLU A 193 -13.62 -37.45 18.94
CA GLU A 193 -12.41 -36.80 18.45
C GLU A 193 -12.04 -37.38 17.08
N VAL A 194 -11.64 -36.51 16.16
CA VAL A 194 -11.02 -36.89 14.88
C VAL A 194 -9.81 -36.02 14.63
N THR A 195 -8.77 -36.63 14.04
CA THR A 195 -7.55 -35.93 13.65
C THR A 195 -7.28 -36.17 12.19
N GLU A 196 -7.01 -35.08 11.47
CA GLU A 196 -6.64 -35.12 10.06
C GLU A 196 -5.37 -34.30 9.81
N THR A 197 -4.61 -34.70 8.80
CA THR A 197 -3.50 -33.91 8.28
C THR A 197 -3.92 -33.29 6.96
N ILE A 198 -3.87 -31.97 6.90
CA ILE A 198 -4.33 -31.17 5.76
C ILE A 198 -3.11 -30.42 5.19
N PRO A 199 -2.70 -30.67 3.94
CA PRO A 199 -1.65 -29.88 3.31
C PRO A 199 -2.17 -28.49 2.99
N LEU A 200 -1.46 -27.45 3.45
CA LEU A 200 -1.78 -26.06 3.17
C LEU A 200 -0.66 -25.44 2.34
N THR A 201 -0.98 -25.00 1.13
CA THR A 201 -0.04 -24.29 0.25
C THR A 201 -0.18 -22.77 0.45
N ALA A 202 0.92 -22.04 0.30
CA ALA A 202 0.90 -20.58 0.38
C ALA A 202 -0.06 -19.98 -0.67
N GLY A 203 -0.83 -18.97 -0.27
CA GLY A 203 -1.83 -18.30 -1.11
C GLY A 203 -3.14 -19.06 -1.30
N ASN A 204 -3.20 -20.35 -0.94
CA ASN A 204 -4.40 -21.15 -1.10
C ASN A 204 -5.35 -20.99 0.10
N VAL A 205 -6.64 -21.16 -0.17
CA VAL A 205 -7.68 -21.33 0.83
C VAL A 205 -8.12 -22.79 0.81
N VAL A 206 -8.09 -23.46 1.96
CA VAL A 206 -8.65 -24.79 2.15
C VAL A 206 -9.89 -24.65 3.02
N ASP A 207 -11.03 -25.07 2.49
CA ASP A 207 -12.33 -25.04 3.15
C ASP A 207 -12.82 -26.49 3.31
N LYS A 208 -13.12 -26.91 4.54
CA LYS A 208 -13.38 -28.30 4.84
C LYS A 208 -14.35 -28.52 6.01
N ASP A 209 -15.35 -29.37 5.76
CA ASP A 209 -16.13 -30.02 6.80
C ASP A 209 -15.34 -31.17 7.45
N ILE A 210 -15.28 -31.17 8.78
CA ILE A 210 -14.71 -32.28 9.56
C ILE A 210 -15.83 -32.96 10.35
N ILE A 211 -16.12 -34.21 9.99
CA ILE A 211 -17.18 -35.01 10.62
C ILE A 211 -16.58 -35.84 11.75
N VAL A 212 -16.99 -35.58 12.99
CA VAL A 212 -16.46 -36.28 14.18
C VAL A 212 -17.13 -37.65 14.38
N GLY A 213 -18.36 -37.83 13.90
CA GLY A 213 -19.09 -39.10 14.01
C GLY A 213 -19.69 -39.36 15.39
N VAL A 214 -20.11 -38.33 16.13
CA VAL A 214 -20.83 -38.51 17.40
C VAL A 214 -22.29 -38.82 17.13
N GLY A 215 -22.72 -40.03 17.47
CA GLY A 215 -24.12 -40.44 17.34
C GLY A 215 -25.03 -39.67 18.29
N HIS A 216 -26.18 -39.20 17.81
CA HIS A 216 -27.22 -38.63 18.68
C HIS A 216 -27.75 -39.71 19.63
N VAL A 217 -27.44 -39.60 20.92
CA VAL A 217 -28.22 -40.29 21.96
C VAL A 217 -29.48 -39.46 22.18
N VAL A 218 -30.57 -39.86 21.55
CA VAL A 218 -31.92 -39.39 21.92
C VAL A 218 -32.25 -40.09 23.24
N ALA A 219 -32.28 -39.34 24.34
CA ALA A 219 -32.76 -39.80 25.64
C ALA A 219 -34.29 -39.72 25.72
#